data_AF-A0A1T4VVL7-F1
#
_entry.id   AF-A0A1T4VVL7-F1
#
_cell.length_a   1.000
_cell.length_b   1.000
_cell.length_c   1.000
_cell.angle_alpha   90.00
_cell.angle_beta   90.00
_cell.angle_gamma   90.00
#
_symmetry.space_group_name_H-M   'P 1'
#
loop_
_entity.id
_entity.type
_entity.pdbx_description
1 polymer ?
#
loop_
_entity_poly.entity_id
_entity_poly.type
_entity_poly.pdbx_seq_one_letter_code
_entity_poly.pdbx_strand_id
1 'polypeptide(L)'
;MFKAPWGGAAVSPYPVFSLDNNQDIWLVDPFKFLDEMLALPKIPAADASTESGLRILTSHVDGDGFPSRSWFKGSPLVSEVLYNEVFSKIEIPHTVSVIEGETSPEGLYKDASPKLEALARKIFELPNVEVASHTYSHPFSWNIKSNMRKLVYGEFLPIPGYKEVDYDREVSGSINYINSRLCPPDKKVKVFLWSGNACPSPEAIEKVEKQGIVNVNGGNTIVLKGMDSLTNVSPVVYWTKKGVQVYAPMLNENVYTNEWTEHFDGFGRATESFDLTGHPRRLKSIAIYYHMYSGTYPSSLKALKSLYDYALSQDVTPMYLSEFAQRARTLYETGLGKNLDGSWRITSTGIRSLRVPAQFGIPVSSDIPGYNACEDGNYIILNKKHNTIHFAKEREDRVMLKSANGIVNKWVQNGNRIEFNIQSYIPLKLELWTKNKCQMVSSSEFESRVDNQVSIYQTKEKGSISGVLICN
;
A
#
# COMPACT_ATOMS: atom_id res chain seq x y z
N MET A 1 -35.79 6.81 -4.36
CA MET A 1 -35.17 5.69 -5.10
C MET A 1 -36.27 4.95 -5.83
N PHE A 2 -36.00 4.40 -7.02
CA PHE A 2 -36.97 3.56 -7.72
C PHE A 2 -36.28 2.42 -8.46
N LYS A 3 -36.99 1.31 -8.63
CA LYS A 3 -36.56 0.11 -9.36
C LYS A 3 -37.41 -0.04 -10.63
N ALA A 4 -36.80 -0.53 -11.70
CA ALA A 4 -37.38 -0.74 -13.03
C ALA A 4 -36.82 -2.04 -13.65
N PRO A 5 -37.37 -2.53 -14.78
CA PRO A 5 -36.87 -3.75 -15.42
C PRO A 5 -35.40 -3.68 -15.88
N TRP A 6 -34.87 -2.49 -16.14
CA TRP A 6 -33.45 -2.26 -16.47
C TRP A 6 -32.55 -2.09 -15.24
N GLY A 7 -33.12 -2.15 -14.03
CA GLY A 7 -32.40 -1.97 -12.78
C GLY A 7 -33.07 -0.94 -11.87
N GLY A 8 -32.44 0.21 -11.64
CA GLY A 8 -33.04 1.29 -10.85
C GLY A 8 -32.12 2.50 -10.67
N ALA A 9 -32.61 3.53 -9.98
CA ALA A 9 -31.84 4.75 -9.71
C ALA A 9 -32.15 5.36 -8.34
N ALA A 10 -31.12 5.98 -7.74
CA ALA A 10 -31.24 6.93 -6.66
C ALA A 10 -31.00 8.34 -7.24
N VAL A 11 -31.96 9.24 -7.03
CA VAL A 11 -31.90 10.62 -7.53
C VAL A 11 -31.55 11.54 -6.37
N SER A 12 -30.76 12.57 -6.64
CA SER A 12 -30.44 13.62 -5.67
C SER A 12 -31.70 14.15 -4.96
N PRO A 13 -31.64 14.42 -3.64
CA PRO A 13 -30.46 14.34 -2.76
C PRO A 13 -30.27 12.97 -2.08
N TYR A 14 -31.02 11.94 -2.48
CA TYR A 14 -31.09 10.68 -1.73
C TYR A 14 -29.85 9.76 -1.75
N PRO A 15 -28.96 9.72 -2.76
CA PRO A 15 -27.79 8.82 -2.69
C PRO A 15 -26.69 9.39 -1.79
N VAL A 16 -26.33 10.65 -2.00
CA VAL A 16 -25.26 11.35 -1.28
C VAL A 16 -25.78 12.73 -0.90
N PHE A 17 -25.54 13.11 0.35
CA PHE A 17 -25.92 14.40 0.91
C PHE A 17 -24.69 15.14 1.43
N SER A 18 -24.60 16.43 1.13
CA SER A 18 -23.54 17.30 1.64
C SER A 18 -24.02 17.98 2.92
N LEU A 19 -23.30 17.75 4.02
CA LEU A 19 -23.53 18.37 5.32
C LEU A 19 -22.96 19.80 5.35
N ASP A 20 -23.43 20.62 6.29
CA ASP A 20 -22.99 22.03 6.45
C ASP A 20 -21.48 22.17 6.74
N ASN A 21 -20.84 21.10 7.22
CA ASN A 21 -19.39 21.03 7.45
C ASN A 21 -18.60 20.59 6.19
N ASN A 22 -19.22 20.64 5.01
CA ASN A 22 -18.68 20.20 3.71
C ASN A 22 -18.32 18.71 3.63
N GLN A 23 -18.87 17.87 4.51
CA GLN A 23 -18.74 16.42 4.39
C GLN A 23 -19.87 15.86 3.54
N ASP A 24 -19.49 15.06 2.55
CA ASP A 24 -20.46 14.24 1.82
C ASP A 24 -20.69 12.94 2.59
N ILE A 25 -21.95 12.50 2.69
CA ILE A 25 -22.31 11.22 3.29
C ILE A 25 -23.23 10.42 2.37
N TRP A 26 -22.98 9.12 2.27
CA TRP A 26 -23.96 8.19 1.74
C TRP A 26 -25.17 8.10 2.68
N LEU A 27 -26.36 8.42 2.18
CA LEU A 27 -27.62 8.23 2.92
C LEU A 27 -28.18 6.80 2.78
N VAL A 28 -27.55 5.98 1.92
CA VAL A 28 -27.91 4.58 1.64
C VAL A 28 -26.64 3.73 1.65
N ASP A 29 -26.75 2.44 2.00
CA ASP A 29 -25.61 1.51 1.85
C ASP A 29 -25.33 1.32 0.35
N PRO A 30 -24.19 1.79 -0.18
CA PRO A 30 -23.92 1.73 -1.61
C PRO A 30 -23.75 0.30 -2.12
N PHE A 31 -23.30 -0.64 -1.28
CA PHE A 31 -23.17 -2.04 -1.68
C PHE A 31 -24.55 -2.68 -1.85
N LYS A 32 -25.45 -2.51 -0.87
CA LYS A 32 -26.83 -3.00 -0.99
C LYS A 32 -27.56 -2.34 -2.14
N PHE A 33 -27.37 -1.03 -2.31
CA PHE A 33 -27.99 -0.28 -3.40
C PHE A 33 -27.58 -0.84 -4.77
N LEU A 34 -26.28 -1.07 -5.01
CA LEU A 34 -25.80 -1.64 -6.27
C LEU A 34 -26.32 -3.07 -6.48
N ASP A 35 -26.31 -3.91 -5.45
CA ASP A 35 -26.82 -5.29 -5.52
C ASP A 35 -28.32 -5.32 -5.87
N GLU A 36 -29.13 -4.50 -5.20
CA GLU A 36 -30.59 -4.47 -5.39
C GLU A 36 -31.03 -3.83 -6.70
N MET A 37 -30.33 -2.76 -7.12
CA MET A 37 -30.69 -1.97 -8.28
C MET A 37 -30.14 -2.55 -9.57
N LEU A 38 -28.90 -3.03 -9.61
CA LEU A 38 -28.33 -3.53 -10.85
C LEU A 38 -28.65 -5.00 -11.11
N ALA A 39 -29.07 -5.75 -10.07
CA ALA A 39 -29.38 -7.18 -10.14
C ALA A 39 -28.29 -8.00 -10.87
N LEU A 40 -27.03 -7.58 -10.72
CA LEU A 40 -25.90 -8.19 -11.42
C LEU A 40 -25.58 -9.57 -10.82
N PRO A 41 -25.14 -10.53 -11.65
CA PRO A 41 -24.61 -11.76 -11.14
C PRO A 41 -23.39 -11.44 -10.26
N LYS A 42 -23.29 -12.11 -9.11
CA LYS A 42 -22.06 -12.04 -8.32
C LYS A 42 -20.91 -12.64 -9.13
N ILE A 43 -19.75 -12.00 -9.06
CA ILE A 43 -18.53 -12.41 -9.73
C ILE A 43 -17.35 -12.31 -8.75
N PRO A 44 -16.23 -13.03 -8.98
CA PRO A 44 -14.96 -12.72 -8.34
C PRO A 44 -14.56 -11.27 -8.60
N ALA A 45 -13.86 -10.64 -7.67
CA ALA A 45 -13.34 -9.28 -7.82
C ALA A 45 -11.83 -9.27 -7.58
N ALA A 46 -11.08 -8.59 -8.45
CA ALA A 46 -9.67 -8.30 -8.23
C ALA A 46 -9.49 -7.53 -6.92
N ASP A 47 -8.51 -7.93 -6.12
CA ASP A 47 -8.23 -7.32 -4.83
C ASP A 47 -6.78 -6.85 -4.75
N ALA A 48 -6.60 -5.56 -4.50
CA ALA A 48 -5.30 -4.92 -4.32
C ALA A 48 -4.88 -4.82 -2.84
N SER A 49 -5.74 -5.20 -1.89
CA SER A 49 -5.50 -5.02 -0.45
C SER A 49 -4.86 -6.24 0.24
N THR A 50 -4.77 -7.37 -0.46
CA THR A 50 -4.34 -8.66 0.10
C THR A 50 -3.19 -9.28 -0.70
N GLU A 51 -2.23 -9.86 0.01
CA GLU A 51 -1.17 -10.68 -0.55
C GLU A 51 -1.08 -11.97 0.27
N SER A 52 -1.00 -13.12 -0.41
CA SER A 52 -0.88 -14.42 0.25
C SER A 52 -1.94 -14.68 1.34
N GLY A 53 -3.15 -14.17 1.14
CA GLY A 53 -4.29 -14.36 2.04
C GLY A 53 -4.33 -13.39 3.23
N LEU A 54 -3.33 -12.53 3.43
CA LEU A 54 -3.27 -11.54 4.52
C LEU A 54 -3.34 -10.10 4.00
N ARG A 55 -3.80 -9.19 4.84
CA ARG A 55 -3.87 -7.76 4.49
C ARG A 55 -2.47 -7.21 4.31
N ILE A 56 -2.26 -6.43 3.24
CA ILE A 56 -0.97 -5.80 2.95
C ILE A 56 -0.69 -4.71 3.98
N LEU A 57 0.56 -4.62 4.44
CA LEU A 57 1.11 -3.52 5.22
C LEU A 57 2.20 -2.80 4.42
N THR A 58 2.07 -1.48 4.27
CA THR A 58 3.12 -0.62 3.73
C THR A 58 3.46 0.53 4.68
N SER A 59 4.67 1.06 4.58
CA SER A 59 5.10 2.29 5.23
C SER A 59 5.80 3.19 4.22
N HIS A 60 5.40 4.45 4.15
CA HIS A 60 6.07 5.43 3.30
C HIS A 60 6.14 6.81 3.94
N VAL A 61 7.20 7.54 3.58
CA VAL A 61 7.58 8.81 4.20
C VAL A 61 7.83 9.87 3.14
N ASP A 62 7.02 10.91 3.17
CA ASP A 62 7.22 12.12 2.37
C ASP A 62 8.35 12.96 2.98
N GLY A 63 9.11 13.64 2.11
CA GLY A 63 10.37 14.28 2.46
C GLY A 63 10.24 15.50 3.37
N ASP A 64 9.03 15.97 3.64
CA ASP A 64 8.72 17.25 4.25
C ASP A 64 9.31 17.41 5.64
N GLY A 65 10.06 18.50 5.80
CA GLY A 65 10.65 18.85 7.08
C GLY A 65 11.91 18.05 7.39
N PHE A 66 12.55 17.41 6.40
CA PHE A 66 13.83 16.72 6.55
C PHE A 66 14.91 17.51 7.35
N PRO A 67 15.07 18.84 7.15
CA PRO A 67 16.06 19.64 7.89
C PRO A 67 15.54 20.18 9.23
N SER A 68 14.28 19.89 9.59
CA SER A 68 13.65 20.42 10.80
C SER A 68 14.35 19.93 12.06
N ARG A 69 14.19 20.73 13.12
CA ARG A 69 14.72 20.46 14.44
C ARG A 69 13.64 19.86 15.33
N SER A 70 14.01 18.85 16.08
CA SER A 70 13.11 18.22 17.04
C SER A 70 13.14 18.87 18.41
N TRP A 71 12.12 18.58 19.22
CA TRP A 71 11.96 19.00 20.61
C TRP A 71 12.63 18.05 21.62
N PHE A 72 13.42 17.08 21.15
CA PHE A 72 14.23 16.23 22.02
C PHE A 72 15.45 16.98 22.56
N LYS A 73 16.03 16.46 23.66
CA LYS A 73 17.24 17.02 24.25
C LYS A 73 18.36 17.13 23.21
N GLY A 74 18.97 18.32 23.09
CA GLY A 74 20.00 18.62 22.10
C GLY A 74 19.47 19.01 20.71
N SER A 75 18.15 19.03 20.54
CA SER A 75 17.46 19.40 19.29
C SER A 75 18.06 18.75 18.04
N PRO A 76 18.13 17.40 18.00
CA PRO A 76 18.60 16.69 16.81
C PRO A 76 17.67 16.96 15.63
N LEU A 77 18.16 16.68 14.41
CA LEU A 77 17.33 16.73 13.21
C LEU A 77 16.20 15.71 13.32
N VAL A 78 15.01 16.02 12.82
CA VAL A 78 13.87 15.07 12.84
C VAL A 78 14.17 13.81 12.04
N SER A 79 14.91 13.93 10.93
CA SER A 79 15.43 12.82 10.13
C SER A 79 16.40 11.93 10.90
N GLU A 80 17.17 12.49 11.84
CA GLU A 80 18.07 11.75 12.72
C GLU A 80 17.29 10.99 13.79
N VAL A 81 16.24 11.61 14.33
CA VAL A 81 15.30 10.96 15.26
C VAL A 81 14.63 9.76 14.58
N LEU A 82 14.05 9.94 13.39
CA LEU A 82 13.37 8.86 12.66
C LEU A 82 14.34 7.75 12.24
N TYR A 83 15.56 8.08 11.83
CA TYR A 83 16.60 7.06 11.61
C TYR A 83 16.83 6.21 12.86
N ASN A 84 17.04 6.85 14.02
CA ASN A 84 17.37 6.16 15.28
C ASN A 84 16.18 5.42 15.89
N GLU A 85 14.95 5.90 15.73
CA GLU A 85 13.79 5.41 16.46
C GLU A 85 12.82 4.58 15.63
N VAL A 86 12.87 4.70 14.30
CA VAL A 86 11.95 4.03 13.38
C VAL A 86 12.74 3.19 12.38
N PHE A 87 13.44 3.81 11.44
CA PHE A 87 13.98 3.10 10.26
C PHE A 87 15.01 2.02 10.61
N SER A 88 15.84 2.25 11.63
CA SER A 88 16.86 1.28 12.07
C SER A 88 16.36 0.24 13.08
N LYS A 89 15.17 0.43 13.67
CA LYS A 89 14.64 -0.43 14.75
C LYS A 89 13.45 -1.28 14.30
N ILE A 90 12.62 -0.75 13.42
CA ILE A 90 11.41 -1.42 12.94
C ILE A 90 11.76 -2.03 11.58
N GLU A 91 12.16 -3.29 11.59
CA GLU A 91 12.75 -3.93 10.40
C GLU A 91 11.71 -4.41 9.37
N ILE A 92 10.75 -3.57 9.02
CA ILE A 92 9.85 -3.78 7.88
C ILE A 92 10.25 -2.88 6.69
N PRO A 93 9.72 -3.13 5.49
CA PRO A 93 9.96 -2.26 4.35
C PRO A 93 9.43 -0.83 4.60
N HIS A 94 10.31 0.15 4.44
CA HIS A 94 9.96 1.57 4.44
C HIS A 94 10.33 2.18 3.09
N THR A 95 9.42 2.93 2.48
CA THR A 95 9.72 3.75 1.31
C THR A 95 9.97 5.18 1.78
N VAL A 96 11.20 5.66 1.67
CA VAL A 96 11.61 6.96 2.25
C VAL A 96 12.06 7.90 1.14
N SER A 97 11.55 9.13 1.17
CA SER A 97 11.88 10.16 0.19
C SER A 97 12.57 11.37 0.80
N VAL A 98 13.08 12.24 -0.07
CA VAL A 98 13.57 13.58 0.28
C VAL A 98 13.05 14.59 -0.74
N ILE A 99 12.86 15.82 -0.29
CA ILE A 99 12.74 16.98 -1.18
C ILE A 99 14.16 17.48 -1.45
N GLU A 100 14.58 17.48 -2.71
CA GLU A 100 15.96 17.87 -3.05
C GLU A 100 16.25 19.32 -2.62
N GLY A 101 15.31 20.25 -2.81
CA GLY A 101 15.44 21.65 -2.42
C GLY A 101 15.60 21.89 -0.92
N GLU A 102 15.28 20.91 -0.08
CA GLU A 102 15.58 20.96 1.36
C GLU A 102 16.93 20.32 1.71
N THR A 103 17.48 19.48 0.83
CA THR A 103 18.62 18.60 1.14
C THR A 103 19.91 19.04 0.44
N SER A 104 19.80 19.52 -0.79
CA SER A 104 20.93 19.75 -1.70
C SER A 104 21.63 21.10 -1.44
N PRO A 105 22.89 21.26 -1.89
CA PRO A 105 23.62 22.52 -1.76
C PRO A 105 23.07 23.64 -2.67
N GLU A 106 22.19 23.28 -3.62
CA GLU A 106 21.47 24.20 -4.50
C GLU A 106 20.12 24.61 -3.92
N GLY A 107 19.71 24.00 -2.80
CA GLY A 107 18.46 24.24 -2.10
C GLY A 107 18.49 25.37 -1.07
N LEU A 108 17.48 25.38 -0.21
CA LEU A 108 17.26 26.38 0.83
C LEU A 108 18.32 26.36 1.94
N TYR A 109 18.85 25.18 2.26
CA TYR A 109 19.71 24.96 3.43
C TYR A 109 21.15 24.63 3.03
N LYS A 110 21.74 25.46 2.16
CA LYS A 110 23.09 25.24 1.59
C LYS A 110 24.16 24.90 2.61
N ASP A 111 24.22 25.63 3.73
CA ASP A 111 25.24 25.42 4.77
C ASP A 111 25.03 24.11 5.55
N ALA A 112 23.79 23.65 5.66
CA ALA A 112 23.45 22.39 6.33
C ALA A 112 23.51 21.18 5.38
N SER A 113 23.48 21.40 4.07
CA SER A 113 23.41 20.36 3.04
C SER A 113 24.43 19.22 3.22
N PRO A 114 25.72 19.45 3.54
CA PRO A 114 26.65 18.35 3.77
C PRO A 114 26.19 17.37 4.86
N LYS A 115 25.57 17.87 5.94
CA LYS A 115 25.00 17.04 7.01
C LYS A 115 23.71 16.35 6.56
N LEU A 116 22.84 17.06 5.83
CA LEU A 116 21.56 16.53 5.36
C LEU A 116 21.77 15.41 4.34
N GLU A 117 22.65 15.60 3.35
CA GLU A 117 22.97 14.56 2.38
C GLU A 117 23.63 13.34 3.05
N ALA A 118 24.51 13.55 4.03
CA ALA A 118 25.13 12.46 4.76
C ALA A 118 24.08 11.63 5.53
N LEU A 119 23.09 12.28 6.10
CA LEU A 119 21.99 11.61 6.79
C LEU A 119 21.05 10.89 5.82
N ALA A 120 20.74 11.49 4.67
CA ALA A 120 19.94 10.84 3.62
C ALA A 120 20.64 9.58 3.08
N ARG A 121 21.95 9.65 2.81
CA ARG A 121 22.77 8.46 2.45
C ARG A 121 22.67 7.38 3.52
N LYS A 122 22.86 7.74 4.79
CA LYS A 122 22.77 6.81 5.92
C LYS A 122 21.41 6.12 6.02
N ILE A 123 20.32 6.85 5.75
CA ILE A 123 18.96 6.29 5.71
C ILE A 123 18.82 5.34 4.50
N PHE A 124 19.25 5.76 3.31
CA PHE A 124 19.12 4.97 2.09
C PHE A 124 20.02 3.73 2.07
N GLU A 125 21.09 3.69 2.86
CA GLU A 125 21.93 2.49 3.06
C GLU A 125 21.21 1.37 3.83
N LEU A 126 20.17 1.68 4.63
CA LEU A 126 19.47 0.65 5.43
C LEU A 126 18.80 -0.41 4.53
N PRO A 127 18.98 -1.71 4.78
CA PRO A 127 18.51 -2.78 3.88
C PRO A 127 16.98 -2.86 3.76
N ASN A 128 16.25 -2.34 4.74
CA ASN A 128 14.79 -2.26 4.78
C ASN A 128 14.23 -0.93 4.24
N VAL A 129 15.08 -0.05 3.70
CA VAL A 129 14.67 1.23 3.09
C VAL A 129 14.72 1.16 1.57
N GLU A 130 13.59 1.44 0.93
CA GLU A 130 13.44 1.74 -0.48
C GLU A 130 13.50 3.25 -0.70
N VAL A 131 14.22 3.66 -1.74
CA VAL A 131 14.43 5.08 -2.03
C VAL A 131 13.30 5.62 -2.90
N ALA A 132 12.78 6.78 -2.52
CA ALA A 132 11.78 7.53 -3.27
C ALA A 132 12.22 8.97 -3.54
N SER A 133 11.62 9.61 -4.55
CA SER A 133 11.73 11.05 -4.77
C SER A 133 10.46 11.73 -4.27
N HIS A 134 10.63 12.85 -3.58
CA HIS A 134 9.56 13.79 -3.28
C HIS A 134 9.87 15.16 -3.91
N THR A 135 10.27 15.11 -5.19
CA THR A 135 10.45 16.26 -6.06
C THR A 135 11.66 17.14 -5.75
N TYR A 136 11.82 18.22 -6.51
CA TYR A 136 12.85 19.21 -6.28
C TYR A 136 12.36 20.33 -5.35
N SER A 137 11.28 21.00 -5.72
CA SER A 137 10.79 22.19 -5.02
C SER A 137 9.48 21.99 -4.26
N HIS A 138 8.94 20.77 -4.26
CA HIS A 138 7.67 20.45 -3.63
C HIS A 138 6.51 21.31 -4.19
N PRO A 139 6.20 21.19 -5.51
CA PRO A 139 5.10 21.94 -6.11
C PRO A 139 3.75 21.53 -5.52
N PHE A 140 2.86 22.50 -5.36
CA PHE A 140 1.50 22.29 -4.88
C PHE A 140 0.58 21.73 -5.97
N SER A 141 0.67 22.27 -7.19
CA SER A 141 -0.12 21.84 -8.34
C SER A 141 0.66 20.99 -9.33
N TRP A 142 -0.01 20.00 -9.91
CA TRP A 142 0.56 19.10 -10.92
C TRP A 142 -0.18 19.17 -12.27
N ASN A 143 -0.65 20.36 -12.62
CA ASN A 143 -1.29 20.60 -13.91
C ASN A 143 -0.31 21.23 -14.91
N ILE A 144 0.40 20.39 -15.65
CA ILE A 144 1.43 20.78 -16.63
C ILE A 144 0.89 21.71 -17.73
N LYS A 145 -0.39 21.59 -18.07
CA LYS A 145 -1.01 22.42 -19.11
C LYS A 145 -1.58 23.73 -18.58
N SER A 146 -1.69 23.88 -17.26
CA SER A 146 -2.13 25.15 -16.69
C SER A 146 -1.00 26.16 -16.86
N ASN A 147 -1.27 27.22 -17.63
CA ASN A 147 -0.40 28.38 -17.72
C ASN A 147 -0.56 29.24 -16.46
N MET A 148 -0.37 28.66 -15.26
CA MET A 148 -0.25 29.45 -14.03
C MET A 148 1.08 30.21 -14.09
N ARG A 149 1.09 31.31 -14.84
CA ARG A 149 2.23 32.21 -15.08
C ARG A 149 2.55 33.12 -13.89
N LYS A 150 1.91 32.91 -12.74
CA LYS A 150 2.12 33.69 -11.51
C LYS A 150 2.42 32.74 -10.37
N LEU A 151 3.49 33.05 -9.64
CA LEU A 151 3.77 32.52 -8.31
C LEU A 151 2.55 32.77 -7.42
N VAL A 152 1.82 31.71 -7.10
CA VAL A 152 0.91 31.73 -5.95
C VAL A 152 1.80 31.47 -4.74
N TYR A 153 1.70 32.29 -3.70
CA TYR A 153 2.44 32.04 -2.46
C TYR A 153 2.08 30.64 -1.94
N GLY A 154 3.09 29.80 -1.67
CA GLY A 154 2.91 28.39 -1.31
C GLY A 154 2.83 27.41 -2.48
N GLU A 155 3.03 27.85 -3.73
CA GLU A 155 3.02 26.96 -4.90
C GLU A 155 4.24 26.02 -4.94
N PHE A 156 5.41 26.45 -4.45
CA PHE A 156 6.60 25.63 -4.28
C PHE A 156 7.61 26.32 -3.34
N LEU A 157 8.63 25.59 -2.89
CA LEU A 157 9.70 26.10 -2.02
C LEU A 157 10.46 27.27 -2.68
N PRO A 158 10.77 28.36 -1.95
CA PRO A 158 11.40 29.56 -2.52
C PRO A 158 12.92 29.38 -2.76
N ILE A 159 13.29 28.39 -3.58
CA ILE A 159 14.69 28.03 -3.83
C ILE A 159 15.38 29.14 -4.65
N PRO A 160 16.56 29.64 -4.25
CA PRO A 160 17.25 30.71 -4.96
C PRO A 160 17.45 30.40 -6.45
N GLY A 161 16.95 31.29 -7.32
CA GLY A 161 17.09 31.16 -8.78
C GLY A 161 16.01 30.31 -9.47
N TYR A 162 15.16 29.61 -8.71
CA TYR A 162 14.04 28.84 -9.26
C TYR A 162 12.76 29.68 -9.23
N LYS A 163 12.32 30.17 -10.40
CA LYS A 163 11.25 31.17 -10.52
C LYS A 163 9.90 30.62 -10.97
N GLU A 164 9.88 29.41 -11.51
CA GLU A 164 8.68 28.73 -12.00
C GLU A 164 8.87 27.21 -11.90
N VAL A 165 7.76 26.47 -11.79
CA VAL A 165 7.80 25.01 -11.71
C VAL A 165 8.18 24.43 -13.07
N ASP A 166 9.36 23.82 -13.14
CA ASP A 166 9.81 22.98 -14.24
C ASP A 166 9.58 21.51 -13.87
N TYR A 167 8.54 20.90 -14.45
CA TYR A 167 8.18 19.51 -14.16
C TYR A 167 9.23 18.48 -14.60
N ASP A 168 10.13 18.78 -15.54
CA ASP A 168 11.25 17.89 -15.86
C ASP A 168 12.33 17.96 -14.77
N ARG A 169 12.55 19.16 -14.21
CA ARG A 169 13.40 19.34 -13.02
C ARG A 169 12.82 18.66 -11.78
N GLU A 170 11.51 18.78 -11.57
CA GLU A 170 10.79 18.17 -10.45
C GLU A 170 10.82 16.64 -10.49
N VAL A 171 10.64 16.05 -11.68
CA VAL A 171 10.60 14.59 -11.84
C VAL A 171 11.98 14.03 -12.11
N SER A 172 12.50 14.22 -13.32
CA SER A 172 13.75 13.56 -13.73
C SER A 172 14.98 14.14 -13.03
N GLY A 173 15.01 15.45 -12.79
CA GLY A 173 16.10 16.12 -12.10
C GLY A 173 16.28 15.62 -10.67
N SER A 174 15.20 15.61 -9.88
CA SER A 174 15.24 15.12 -8.49
C SER A 174 15.62 13.64 -8.38
N ILE A 175 15.09 12.80 -9.28
CA ILE A 175 15.45 11.39 -9.37
C ILE A 175 16.95 11.22 -9.66
N ASN A 176 17.49 11.99 -10.60
CA ASN A 176 18.90 11.95 -10.97
C ASN A 176 19.82 12.44 -9.83
N TYR A 177 19.43 13.50 -9.12
CA TYR A 177 20.14 13.97 -7.95
C TYR A 177 20.23 12.88 -6.87
N ILE A 178 19.08 12.30 -6.50
CA ILE A 178 19.02 11.24 -5.48
C ILE A 178 19.88 10.04 -5.90
N ASN A 179 19.71 9.56 -7.13
CA ASN A 179 20.46 8.41 -7.65
C ASN A 179 21.97 8.63 -7.70
N SER A 180 22.43 9.85 -7.99
CA SER A 180 23.85 10.15 -8.18
C SER A 180 24.57 10.56 -6.89
N ARG A 181 23.86 11.13 -5.90
CA ARG A 181 24.47 11.68 -4.68
C ARG A 181 24.08 11.01 -3.38
N LEU A 182 22.88 10.42 -3.33
CA LEU A 182 22.28 9.94 -2.07
C LEU A 182 22.11 8.42 -2.03
N CYS A 183 21.87 7.78 -3.17
CA CYS A 183 21.75 6.32 -3.22
C CYS A 183 23.12 5.64 -3.04
N PRO A 184 23.20 4.52 -2.31
CA PRO A 184 24.32 3.59 -2.45
C PRO A 184 24.31 2.95 -3.85
N PRO A 185 25.44 2.39 -4.33
CA PRO A 185 25.57 1.90 -5.71
C PRO A 185 24.56 0.84 -6.16
N ASP A 186 24.03 0.05 -5.22
CA ASP A 186 23.09 -1.05 -5.45
C ASP A 186 21.61 -0.61 -5.38
N LYS A 187 21.34 0.65 -5.03
CA LYS A 187 19.99 1.20 -4.96
C LYS A 187 19.77 2.35 -5.92
N LYS A 188 18.52 2.51 -6.29
CA LYS A 188 18.00 3.64 -7.07
C LYS A 188 16.61 3.98 -6.59
N VAL A 189 16.14 5.18 -6.93
CA VAL A 189 14.75 5.59 -6.74
C VAL A 189 13.83 4.59 -7.44
N LYS A 190 12.81 4.10 -6.71
CA LYS A 190 11.78 3.18 -7.23
C LYS A 190 10.37 3.75 -7.18
N VAL A 191 10.16 4.81 -6.41
CA VAL A 191 8.85 5.42 -6.19
C VAL A 191 8.96 6.94 -6.30
N PHE A 192 8.01 7.54 -7.00
CA PHE A 192 7.76 8.98 -6.99
C PHE A 192 6.56 9.27 -6.08
N LEU A 193 6.76 10.09 -5.06
CA LEU A 193 5.70 10.49 -4.14
C LEU A 193 5.21 11.88 -4.55
N TRP A 194 3.94 12.01 -4.93
CA TRP A 194 3.40 13.29 -5.38
C TRP A 194 3.31 14.29 -4.21
N SER A 195 3.89 15.47 -4.40
CA SER A 195 3.78 16.61 -3.48
C SER A 195 2.46 17.35 -3.60
N GLY A 196 2.17 18.18 -2.61
CA GLY A 196 1.10 19.17 -2.70
C GLY A 196 -0.30 18.55 -2.72
N ASN A 197 -1.13 18.96 -3.68
CA ASN A 197 -2.49 18.43 -3.82
C ASN A 197 -2.54 16.98 -4.33
N ALA A 198 -1.39 16.41 -4.73
CA ALA A 198 -1.26 15.06 -5.27
C ALA A 198 -2.31 14.72 -6.36
N CYS A 199 -2.67 15.72 -7.18
CA CYS A 199 -3.64 15.60 -8.27
C CYS A 199 -2.96 15.83 -9.63
N PRO A 200 -2.12 14.89 -10.08
CA PRO A 200 -1.37 15.02 -11.32
C PRO A 200 -2.26 14.93 -12.56
N SER A 201 -1.95 15.77 -13.54
CA SER A 201 -2.52 15.60 -14.88
C SER A 201 -1.96 14.31 -15.53
N PRO A 202 -2.66 13.73 -16.52
CA PRO A 202 -2.15 12.58 -17.26
C PRO A 202 -0.75 12.80 -17.86
N GLU A 203 -0.40 14.04 -18.25
CA GLU A 203 0.95 14.41 -18.70
C GLU A 203 2.00 14.29 -17.60
N ALA A 204 1.68 14.68 -16.36
CA ALA A 204 2.59 14.55 -15.23
C ALA A 204 2.84 13.07 -14.92
N ILE A 205 1.77 12.27 -14.91
CA ILE A 205 1.88 10.81 -14.74
C ILE A 205 2.81 10.23 -15.82
N GLU A 206 2.63 10.61 -17.09
CA GLU A 206 3.46 10.15 -18.21
C GLU A 206 4.96 10.43 -18.00
N LYS A 207 5.31 11.57 -17.41
CA LYS A 207 6.71 11.92 -17.12
C LYS A 207 7.35 10.95 -16.15
N VAL A 208 6.61 10.52 -15.11
CA VAL A 208 7.10 9.53 -14.15
C VAL A 208 7.15 8.13 -14.77
N GLU A 209 6.13 7.74 -15.54
CA GLU A 209 6.10 6.44 -16.24
C GLU A 209 7.32 6.26 -17.15
N LYS A 210 7.76 7.34 -17.83
CA LYS A 210 8.97 7.33 -18.68
C LYS A 210 10.27 7.10 -17.90
N GLN A 211 10.29 7.30 -16.59
CA GLN A 211 11.43 6.96 -15.74
C GLN A 211 11.45 5.47 -15.35
N GLY A 212 10.40 4.71 -15.68
CA GLY A 212 10.32 3.28 -15.36
C GLY A 212 10.08 2.99 -13.87
N ILE A 213 9.56 3.97 -13.13
CA ILE A 213 9.23 3.83 -11.70
C ILE A 213 7.72 3.99 -11.48
N VAL A 214 7.23 3.59 -10.31
CA VAL A 214 5.82 3.81 -9.92
C VAL A 214 5.63 5.16 -9.24
N ASN A 215 4.40 5.65 -9.20
CA ASN A 215 4.03 6.88 -8.52
C ASN A 215 2.87 6.64 -7.54
N VAL A 216 2.97 7.26 -6.36
CA VAL A 216 2.04 7.09 -5.23
C VAL A 216 1.74 8.44 -4.58
N ASN A 217 0.67 8.50 -3.76
CA ASN A 217 0.04 9.64 -3.06
C ASN A 217 -1.25 10.10 -3.73
N GLY A 218 -2.05 10.87 -2.97
CA GLY A 218 -3.42 11.26 -3.32
C GLY A 218 -4.46 10.26 -2.77
N GLY A 219 -5.71 10.43 -3.18
CA GLY A 219 -6.84 9.59 -2.75
C GLY A 219 -7.43 9.96 -1.39
N ASN A 220 -6.79 10.76 -0.55
CA ASN A 220 -7.45 11.39 0.61
C ASN A 220 -8.35 10.48 1.47
N THR A 221 -7.98 9.19 1.65
CA THR A 221 -8.81 8.26 2.42
C THR A 221 -8.58 8.46 3.91
N ILE A 222 -9.61 8.93 4.60
CA ILE A 222 -9.63 9.14 6.05
C ILE A 222 -11.00 8.76 6.60
N VAL A 223 -11.08 7.69 7.38
CA VAL A 223 -12.34 7.18 7.91
C VAL A 223 -12.22 7.11 9.43
N LEU A 224 -12.98 7.94 10.12
CA LEU A 224 -12.94 8.04 11.58
C LEU A 224 -14.30 7.71 12.15
N LYS A 225 -14.37 7.28 13.41
CA LYS A 225 -15.67 7.11 14.09
C LYS A 225 -16.40 8.45 14.13
N GLY A 226 -17.64 8.48 13.62
CA GLY A 226 -18.42 9.72 13.44
C GLY A 226 -18.17 10.45 12.11
N MET A 227 -17.22 9.98 11.30
CA MET A 227 -16.94 10.40 9.92
C MET A 227 -16.67 9.16 9.04
N ASP A 228 -17.47 8.11 9.23
CA ASP A 228 -17.23 6.76 8.71
C ASP A 228 -17.94 6.46 7.39
N SER A 229 -18.47 7.50 6.73
CA SER A 229 -19.13 7.34 5.43
C SER A 229 -18.14 6.91 4.34
N LEU A 230 -18.59 6.03 3.45
CA LEU A 230 -17.79 5.51 2.33
C LEU A 230 -17.42 6.57 1.29
N THR A 231 -18.00 7.76 1.35
CA THR A 231 -17.58 8.95 0.60
C THR A 231 -16.15 9.37 0.95
N ASN A 232 -15.68 9.02 2.17
CA ASN A 232 -14.32 9.27 2.62
C ASN A 232 -13.34 8.15 2.22
N VAL A 233 -13.77 7.17 1.42
CA VAL A 233 -12.93 6.08 0.90
C VAL A 233 -12.73 6.26 -0.59
N SER A 234 -11.51 6.60 -1.00
CA SER A 234 -11.20 6.75 -2.42
C SER A 234 -10.95 5.42 -3.13
N PRO A 235 -10.95 5.41 -4.48
CA PRO A 235 -10.50 4.25 -5.24
C PRO A 235 -9.03 3.91 -4.94
N VAL A 236 -8.57 2.79 -5.46
CA VAL A 236 -7.16 2.36 -5.33
C VAL A 236 -6.26 3.10 -6.32
N VAL A 237 -6.77 3.40 -7.51
CA VAL A 237 -6.01 4.00 -8.60
C VAL A 237 -6.82 5.05 -9.36
N TYR A 238 -6.11 6.03 -9.91
CA TYR A 238 -6.58 6.87 -11.01
C TYR A 238 -5.90 6.41 -12.31
N TRP A 239 -6.71 5.81 -13.19
CA TRP A 239 -6.24 5.23 -14.44
C TRP A 239 -6.40 6.22 -15.60
N THR A 240 -5.36 6.38 -16.40
CA THR A 240 -5.37 7.23 -17.59
C THR A 240 -4.73 6.50 -18.77
N LYS A 241 -4.94 7.01 -19.99
CA LYS A 241 -4.24 6.51 -21.18
C LYS A 241 -2.72 6.71 -21.14
N LYS A 242 -2.22 7.56 -20.23
CA LYS A 242 -0.81 7.97 -20.13
C LYS A 242 -0.07 7.32 -18.96
N GLY A 243 -0.77 6.49 -18.18
CA GLY A 243 -0.23 5.86 -17.00
C GLY A 243 -1.24 5.80 -15.87
N VAL A 244 -0.79 5.29 -14.73
CA VAL A 244 -1.64 5.07 -13.56
C VAL A 244 -1.05 5.78 -12.36
N GLN A 245 -1.88 6.58 -11.68
CA GLN A 245 -1.57 7.02 -10.33
C GLN A 245 -2.13 6.02 -9.34
N VAL A 246 -1.28 5.52 -8.46
CA VAL A 246 -1.71 4.69 -7.34
C VAL A 246 -1.98 5.60 -6.15
N TYR A 247 -3.16 5.52 -5.56
CA TYR A 247 -3.45 6.31 -4.38
C TYR A 247 -2.86 5.67 -3.13
N ALA A 248 -2.44 6.52 -2.19
CA ALA A 248 -2.07 6.05 -0.86
C ALA A 248 -3.31 5.36 -0.25
N PRO A 249 -3.17 4.16 0.34
CA PRO A 249 -4.33 3.47 0.91
C PRO A 249 -5.01 4.31 1.99
N MET A 250 -4.22 4.93 2.86
CA MET A 250 -4.64 5.86 3.92
C MET A 250 -3.89 7.18 3.80
N LEU A 251 -4.50 8.27 4.27
CA LEU A 251 -3.89 9.60 4.34
C LEU A 251 -2.88 9.72 5.50
N ASN A 252 -1.94 10.67 5.36
CA ASN A 252 -0.85 10.89 6.31
C ASN A 252 -1.27 11.67 7.56
N GLU A 253 -0.31 11.98 8.44
CA GLU A 253 -0.55 12.55 9.76
C GLU A 253 -1.12 13.99 9.74
N ASN A 254 -0.97 14.75 8.66
CA ASN A 254 -1.33 16.17 8.65
C ASN A 254 -2.82 16.39 8.97
N VAL A 255 -3.70 15.59 8.38
CA VAL A 255 -5.15 15.67 8.58
C VAL A 255 -5.60 15.25 9.97
N TYR A 256 -4.76 14.51 10.71
CA TYR A 256 -5.04 14.12 12.09
C TYR A 256 -4.50 15.14 13.11
N THR A 257 -3.73 16.12 12.66
CA THR A 257 -2.99 17.10 13.49
C THR A 257 -3.32 18.55 13.13
N ASN A 258 -4.46 18.77 12.47
CA ASN A 258 -4.88 20.08 11.97
C ASN A 258 -3.76 20.77 11.17
N GLU A 259 -3.26 20.08 10.14
CA GLU A 259 -2.13 20.54 9.32
C GLU A 259 -0.87 20.82 10.14
N TRP A 260 -0.57 19.94 11.10
CA TRP A 260 0.59 20.02 11.98
C TRP A 260 0.63 21.27 12.89
N THR A 261 -0.52 21.89 13.17
CA THR A 261 -0.61 23.05 14.07
C THR A 261 -0.92 22.67 15.51
N GLU A 262 -1.55 21.53 15.74
CA GLU A 262 -1.95 21.03 17.06
C GLU A 262 -2.09 19.49 17.08
N HIS A 263 -2.51 18.93 18.22
CA HIS A 263 -2.78 17.48 18.37
C HIS A 263 -1.65 16.58 17.84
N PHE A 264 -0.38 16.84 18.21
CA PHE A 264 0.76 16.11 17.65
C PHE A 264 0.74 14.59 17.88
N ASP A 265 -0.11 14.06 18.76
CA ASP A 265 -0.39 12.63 18.95
C ASP A 265 -1.55 12.07 18.09
N GLY A 266 -2.28 12.95 17.40
CA GLY A 266 -3.53 12.66 16.69
C GLY A 266 -3.41 11.58 15.63
N PHE A 267 -2.22 11.36 15.05
CA PHE A 267 -1.99 10.31 14.06
C PHE A 267 -2.30 8.90 14.60
N GLY A 268 -2.26 8.68 15.92
CA GLY A 268 -2.67 7.42 16.53
C GLY A 268 -4.11 6.99 16.18
N ARG A 269 -4.96 7.94 15.79
CA ARG A 269 -6.33 7.69 15.31
C ARG A 269 -6.38 7.00 13.94
N ALA A 270 -5.28 6.90 13.21
CA ALA A 270 -5.24 6.12 11.96
C ALA A 270 -5.59 4.64 12.18
N THR A 271 -5.47 4.12 13.41
CA THR A 271 -6.02 2.81 13.80
C THR A 271 -7.52 2.68 13.52
N GLU A 272 -8.32 3.73 13.70
CA GLU A 272 -9.74 3.75 13.36
C GLU A 272 -9.95 3.55 11.86
N SER A 273 -9.16 4.25 11.03
CA SER A 273 -9.18 4.09 9.58
C SER A 273 -8.79 2.66 9.17
N PHE A 274 -7.79 2.08 9.84
CA PHE A 274 -7.39 0.69 9.59
C PHE A 274 -8.52 -0.29 9.89
N ASP A 275 -9.20 -0.15 11.03
CA ASP A 275 -10.34 -1.00 11.41
C ASP A 275 -11.51 -0.84 10.43
N LEU A 276 -11.98 0.39 10.21
CA LEU A 276 -13.18 0.69 9.42
C LEU A 276 -13.03 0.38 7.93
N THR A 277 -11.81 0.37 7.42
CA THR A 277 -11.51 -0.05 6.03
C THR A 277 -11.08 -1.52 5.92
N GLY A 278 -10.91 -2.20 7.05
CA GLY A 278 -10.63 -3.64 7.13
C GLY A 278 -11.90 -4.46 7.33
N HIS A 279 -12.91 -3.92 8.03
CA HIS A 279 -14.10 -4.63 8.49
C HIS A 279 -15.39 -3.81 8.29
N PRO A 280 -16.55 -4.46 8.05
CA PRO A 280 -16.69 -5.90 7.77
C PRO A 280 -16.29 -6.27 6.34
N ARG A 281 -15.90 -5.28 5.52
CA ARG A 281 -15.41 -5.47 4.16
C ARG A 281 -14.00 -4.89 4.09
N ARG A 282 -13.05 -5.65 3.55
CA ARG A 282 -11.71 -5.11 3.31
C ARG A 282 -11.75 -4.23 2.07
N LEU A 283 -11.62 -2.93 2.28
CA LEU A 283 -11.62 -1.92 1.23
C LEU A 283 -10.19 -1.46 0.89
N LYS A 284 -9.29 -1.48 1.88
CA LYS A 284 -7.95 -0.91 1.77
C LYS A 284 -6.91 -1.75 2.51
N SER A 285 -5.66 -1.71 2.06
CA SER A 285 -4.50 -2.19 2.82
C SER A 285 -4.22 -1.28 4.03
N ILE A 286 -3.34 -1.72 4.92
CA ILE A 286 -2.81 -0.89 6.00
C ILE A 286 -1.64 -0.09 5.43
N ALA A 287 -1.68 1.24 5.55
CA ALA A 287 -0.60 2.11 5.13
C ALA A 287 -0.25 3.09 6.25
N ILE A 288 1.01 3.02 6.72
CA ILE A 288 1.58 4.00 7.65
C ILE A 288 2.28 5.05 6.80
N TYR A 289 1.51 6.07 6.41
CA TYR A 289 1.95 7.20 5.59
C TYR A 289 2.19 8.41 6.48
N TYR A 290 3.38 9.01 6.45
CA TYR A 290 3.71 10.18 7.26
C TYR A 290 4.81 11.02 6.61
N HIS A 291 5.19 12.14 7.23
CA HIS A 291 6.27 13.00 6.79
C HIS A 291 7.46 12.98 7.77
N MET A 292 8.62 13.49 7.34
CA MET A 292 9.81 13.54 8.21
C MET A 292 9.60 14.34 9.49
N TYR A 293 8.76 15.38 9.45
CA TYR A 293 8.43 16.18 10.63
C TYR A 293 7.70 15.39 11.73
N SER A 294 7.18 14.18 11.48
CA SER A 294 6.67 13.29 12.54
C SER A 294 7.71 13.01 13.64
N GLY A 295 9.01 13.17 13.35
CA GLY A 295 10.10 13.10 14.34
C GLY A 295 10.27 14.33 15.23
N THR A 296 9.42 15.36 15.11
CA THR A 296 9.58 16.63 15.84
C THR A 296 9.30 16.50 17.33
N TYR A 297 8.17 15.89 17.71
CA TYR A 297 7.69 15.86 19.09
C TYR A 297 7.75 14.45 19.71
N PRO A 298 7.98 14.33 21.02
CA PRO A 298 7.85 13.05 21.71
C PRO A 298 6.46 12.41 21.55
N SER A 299 5.40 13.23 21.53
CA SER A 299 4.01 12.79 21.33
C SER A 299 3.78 12.22 19.93
N SER A 300 4.26 12.90 18.89
CA SER A 300 4.11 12.43 17.50
C SER A 300 4.90 11.16 17.24
N LEU A 301 6.14 11.08 17.74
CA LEU A 301 6.93 9.86 17.63
C LEU A 301 6.27 8.68 18.36
N LYS A 302 5.69 8.92 19.54
CA LYS A 302 4.96 7.88 20.29
C LYS A 302 3.73 7.40 19.53
N ALA A 303 2.95 8.31 18.97
CA ALA A 303 1.78 7.98 18.15
C ALA A 303 2.19 7.15 16.93
N LEU A 304 3.21 7.58 16.20
CA LEU A 304 3.75 6.84 15.05
C LEU A 304 4.19 5.41 15.43
N LYS A 305 4.95 5.24 16.51
CA LYS A 305 5.39 3.91 16.98
C LYS A 305 4.21 3.02 17.36
N SER A 306 3.17 3.59 17.99
CA SER A 306 1.96 2.84 18.33
C SER A 306 1.20 2.31 17.10
N LEU A 307 1.28 3.01 15.96
CA LEU A 307 0.69 2.52 14.70
C LEU A 307 1.46 1.32 14.15
N TYR A 308 2.80 1.34 14.22
CA TYR A 308 3.60 0.17 13.85
C TYR A 308 3.30 -1.01 14.76
N ASP A 309 3.24 -0.81 16.07
CA ASP A 309 2.92 -1.86 17.04
C ASP A 309 1.53 -2.46 16.76
N TYR A 310 0.53 -1.60 16.53
CA TYR A 310 -0.82 -2.03 16.18
C TYR A 310 -0.84 -2.81 14.85
N ALA A 311 -0.20 -2.31 13.79
CA ALA A 311 -0.20 -2.96 12.48
C ALA A 311 0.52 -4.32 12.51
N LEU A 312 1.63 -4.44 13.25
CA LEU A 312 2.40 -5.67 13.38
C LEU A 312 1.80 -6.68 14.37
N SER A 313 0.84 -6.26 15.19
CA SER A 313 0.03 -7.17 16.03
C SER A 313 -1.01 -7.96 15.23
N GLN A 314 -1.29 -7.56 13.98
CA GLN A 314 -2.23 -8.22 13.09
C GLN A 314 -1.52 -9.24 12.18
N ASP A 315 -2.28 -10.19 11.63
CA ASP A 315 -1.78 -11.04 10.55
C ASP A 315 -1.72 -10.22 9.24
N VAL A 316 -0.52 -9.70 8.93
CA VAL A 316 -0.25 -8.85 7.77
C VAL A 316 0.84 -9.43 6.87
N THR A 317 0.88 -8.97 5.62
CA THR A 317 2.00 -9.17 4.69
C THR A 317 2.68 -7.81 4.45
N PRO A 318 3.80 -7.50 5.15
CA PRO A 318 4.57 -6.30 4.88
C PRO A 318 5.23 -6.38 3.50
N MET A 319 5.28 -5.28 2.76
CA MET A 319 6.01 -5.16 1.50
C MET A 319 6.41 -3.72 1.21
N TYR A 320 7.35 -3.52 0.28
CA TYR A 320 7.71 -2.17 -0.18
C TYR A 320 6.52 -1.49 -0.86
N LEU A 321 6.48 -0.15 -0.80
CA LEU A 321 5.41 0.59 -1.48
C LEU A 321 5.44 0.37 -2.99
N SER A 322 6.63 0.22 -3.58
CA SER A 322 6.73 -0.09 -5.02
C SER A 322 6.11 -1.44 -5.39
N GLU A 323 6.24 -2.45 -4.53
CA GLU A 323 5.67 -3.78 -4.74
C GLU A 323 4.15 -3.74 -4.67
N PHE A 324 3.59 -2.99 -3.73
CA PHE A 324 2.15 -2.72 -3.66
C PHE A 324 1.68 -1.97 -4.91
N ALA A 325 2.34 -0.86 -5.26
CA ALA A 325 1.94 0.00 -6.36
C ALA A 325 2.01 -0.71 -7.73
N GLN A 326 3.02 -1.55 -7.96
CA GLN A 326 3.13 -2.40 -9.16
C GLN A 326 1.94 -3.36 -9.31
N ARG A 327 1.39 -3.87 -8.20
CA ARG A 327 0.20 -4.72 -8.21
C ARG A 327 -1.05 -3.87 -8.41
N ALA A 328 -1.23 -2.84 -7.59
CA ALA A 328 -2.40 -1.97 -7.56
C ALA A 328 -2.68 -1.32 -8.93
N ARG A 329 -1.64 -0.89 -9.66
CA ARG A 329 -1.81 -0.28 -10.99
C ARG A 329 -2.43 -1.21 -12.03
N THR A 330 -2.42 -2.52 -11.80
CA THR A 330 -2.99 -3.54 -12.70
C THR A 330 -4.44 -3.92 -12.36
N LEU A 331 -5.04 -3.25 -11.36
CA LEU A 331 -6.37 -3.58 -10.86
C LEU A 331 -7.44 -3.58 -11.97
N TYR A 332 -7.47 -2.54 -12.81
CA TYR A 332 -8.48 -2.40 -13.87
C TYR A 332 -8.16 -3.14 -15.17
N GLU A 333 -6.95 -3.67 -15.34
CA GLU A 333 -6.61 -4.56 -16.47
C GLU A 333 -6.76 -6.04 -16.14
N THR A 334 -7.10 -6.38 -14.88
CA THR A 334 -7.34 -7.76 -14.47
C THR A 334 -8.60 -8.29 -15.14
N GLY A 335 -8.42 -9.28 -16.02
CA GLY A 335 -9.49 -9.88 -16.81
C GLY A 335 -10.12 -11.09 -16.12
N LEU A 336 -11.45 -11.16 -16.14
CA LEU A 336 -12.24 -12.29 -15.67
C LEU A 336 -13.11 -12.82 -16.81
N GLY A 337 -13.05 -14.13 -17.05
CA GLY A 337 -13.93 -14.84 -17.98
C GLY A 337 -14.55 -16.05 -17.31
N LYS A 338 -15.78 -16.40 -17.68
CA LYS A 338 -16.46 -17.60 -17.20
C LYS A 338 -16.63 -18.59 -18.35
N ASN A 339 -16.13 -19.80 -18.18
CA ASN A 339 -16.28 -20.90 -19.13
C ASN A 339 -17.70 -21.49 -19.05
N LEU A 340 -18.08 -22.26 -20.08
CA LEU A 340 -19.39 -22.93 -20.15
C LEU A 340 -19.57 -24.00 -19.05
N ASP A 341 -18.48 -24.60 -18.57
CA ASP A 341 -18.48 -25.52 -17.43
C ASP A 341 -18.62 -24.81 -16.06
N GLY A 342 -18.72 -23.48 -16.05
CA GLY A 342 -18.86 -22.65 -14.87
C GLY A 342 -17.54 -22.23 -14.21
N SER A 343 -16.39 -22.73 -14.66
CA SER A 343 -15.08 -22.31 -14.16
C SER A 343 -14.71 -20.89 -14.59
N TRP A 344 -13.92 -20.21 -13.78
CA TRP A 344 -13.43 -18.86 -14.00
C TRP A 344 -12.00 -18.89 -14.53
N ARG A 345 -11.74 -18.16 -15.60
CA ARG A 345 -10.40 -17.84 -16.11
C ARG A 345 -10.03 -16.44 -15.68
N ILE A 346 -8.87 -16.31 -15.05
CA ILE A 346 -8.36 -15.03 -14.55
C ILE A 346 -7.04 -14.74 -15.23
N THR A 347 -6.89 -13.51 -15.72
CA THR A 347 -5.62 -13.00 -16.26
C THR A 347 -5.25 -11.71 -15.55
N SER A 348 -4.09 -11.71 -14.90
CA SER A 348 -3.54 -10.55 -14.19
C SER A 348 -2.03 -10.51 -14.36
N THR A 349 -1.48 -9.31 -14.57
CA THR A 349 -0.04 -9.03 -14.67
C THR A 349 0.56 -8.63 -13.32
N GLY A 350 -0.27 -8.22 -12.35
CA GLY A 350 0.18 -7.68 -11.07
C GLY A 350 -0.66 -8.15 -9.88
N ILE A 351 -1.99 -8.00 -9.93
CA ILE A 351 -2.89 -8.44 -8.85
C ILE A 351 -2.64 -9.91 -8.48
N ARG A 352 -2.41 -10.15 -7.19
CA ARG A 352 -2.11 -11.46 -6.58
C ARG A 352 -3.26 -12.01 -5.72
N SER A 353 -4.40 -11.34 -5.67
CA SER A 353 -5.58 -11.81 -4.94
C SER A 353 -6.90 -11.56 -5.65
N LEU A 354 -7.85 -12.48 -5.46
CA LEU A 354 -9.26 -12.27 -5.82
C LEU A 354 -10.11 -12.42 -4.57
N ARG A 355 -10.99 -11.45 -4.33
CA ARG A 355 -12.09 -11.61 -3.37
C ARG A 355 -13.25 -12.32 -4.05
N VAL A 356 -13.75 -13.36 -3.42
CA VAL A 356 -14.88 -14.15 -3.91
C VAL A 356 -15.96 -14.25 -2.83
N PRO A 357 -17.24 -13.99 -3.15
CA PRO A 357 -18.32 -14.14 -2.19
C PRO A 357 -18.35 -15.55 -1.57
N ALA A 358 -18.54 -15.63 -0.25
CA ALA A 358 -18.55 -16.91 0.48
C ALA A 358 -19.53 -17.94 -0.10
N GLN A 359 -20.65 -17.49 -0.68
CA GLN A 359 -21.66 -18.35 -1.30
C GLN A 359 -21.16 -19.15 -2.52
N PHE A 360 -20.02 -18.78 -3.11
CA PHE A 360 -19.42 -19.57 -4.19
C PHE A 360 -18.89 -20.90 -3.66
N GLY A 361 -18.57 -20.97 -2.37
CA GLY A 361 -17.94 -22.12 -1.74
C GLY A 361 -16.41 -22.03 -1.77
N ILE A 362 -15.78 -23.19 -1.70
CA ILE A 362 -14.34 -23.35 -1.56
C ILE A 362 -13.70 -23.36 -2.96
N PRO A 363 -12.64 -22.57 -3.21
CA PRO A 363 -11.96 -22.58 -4.49
C PRO A 363 -11.22 -23.90 -4.68
N VAL A 364 -11.35 -24.48 -5.87
CA VAL A 364 -10.70 -25.71 -6.28
C VAL A 364 -9.95 -25.45 -7.57
N SER A 365 -8.63 -25.59 -7.53
CA SER A 365 -7.77 -25.34 -8.69
C SER A 365 -6.33 -25.79 -8.45
N SER A 366 -5.73 -26.48 -9.43
CA SER A 366 -4.28 -26.75 -9.51
C SER A 366 -3.43 -25.53 -9.83
N ASP A 367 -4.05 -24.41 -10.21
CA ASP A 367 -3.36 -23.18 -10.59
C ASP A 367 -3.12 -22.20 -9.45
N ILE A 368 -3.77 -22.38 -8.31
CA ILE A 368 -3.65 -21.49 -7.16
C ILE A 368 -2.92 -22.15 -5.99
N PRO A 369 -2.21 -21.37 -5.15
CA PRO A 369 -1.68 -21.87 -3.88
C PRO A 369 -2.76 -22.23 -2.86
N GLY A 370 -3.84 -21.44 -2.80
CA GLY A 370 -4.93 -21.63 -1.85
C GLY A 370 -5.74 -20.36 -1.63
N TYR A 371 -6.30 -20.20 -0.42
CA TYR A 371 -7.19 -19.10 -0.08
C TYR A 371 -7.26 -18.87 1.43
N ASN A 372 -7.61 -17.65 1.84
CA ASN A 372 -7.98 -17.34 3.22
C ASN A 372 -9.45 -16.90 3.32
N ALA A 373 -10.17 -17.33 4.35
CA ALA A 373 -11.53 -16.88 4.59
C ALA A 373 -11.52 -15.60 5.44
N CYS A 374 -12.36 -14.64 5.10
CA CYS A 374 -12.58 -13.40 5.85
C CYS A 374 -14.09 -13.08 5.91
N GLU A 375 -14.46 -12.00 6.59
CA GLU A 375 -15.85 -11.63 6.85
C GLU A 375 -16.69 -11.39 5.59
N ASP A 376 -16.07 -10.83 4.54
CA ASP A 376 -16.74 -10.51 3.27
C ASP A 376 -16.52 -11.55 2.16
N GLY A 377 -15.81 -12.64 2.44
CA GLY A 377 -15.65 -13.75 1.50
C GLY A 377 -14.29 -14.46 1.57
N ASN A 378 -13.99 -15.20 0.50
CA ASN A 378 -12.75 -15.92 0.33
C ASN A 378 -11.75 -15.10 -0.49
N TYR A 379 -10.55 -14.93 0.04
CA TYR A 379 -9.42 -14.30 -0.63
C TYR A 379 -8.54 -15.36 -1.26
N ILE A 380 -8.70 -15.55 -2.55
CA ILE A 380 -7.90 -16.49 -3.35
C ILE A 380 -6.49 -15.93 -3.49
N ILE A 381 -5.49 -16.79 -3.34
CA ILE A 381 -4.08 -16.47 -3.56
C ILE A 381 -3.76 -16.79 -5.03
N LEU A 382 -3.17 -15.85 -5.76
CA LEU A 382 -2.72 -16.04 -7.14
C LEU A 382 -1.20 -15.93 -7.22
N ASN A 383 -0.53 -16.91 -7.82
CA ASN A 383 0.92 -16.86 -8.05
C ASN A 383 1.31 -16.93 -9.54
N LYS A 384 0.35 -17.06 -10.46
CA LYS A 384 0.55 -17.10 -11.91
C LYS A 384 -0.21 -15.98 -12.62
N LYS A 385 0.23 -15.64 -13.84
CA LYS A 385 -0.45 -14.69 -14.72
C LYS A 385 -1.85 -15.15 -15.14
N HIS A 386 -1.97 -16.45 -15.43
CA HIS A 386 -3.21 -17.08 -15.85
C HIS A 386 -3.59 -18.16 -14.82
N ASN A 387 -4.85 -18.15 -14.39
CA ASN A 387 -5.37 -19.09 -13.41
C ASN A 387 -6.75 -19.56 -13.85
N THR A 388 -7.05 -20.85 -13.68
CA THR A 388 -8.42 -21.38 -13.86
C THR A 388 -8.94 -21.90 -12.53
N ILE A 389 -10.13 -21.47 -12.11
CA ILE A 389 -10.69 -21.78 -10.79
C ILE A 389 -12.14 -22.24 -10.92
N HIS A 390 -12.50 -23.33 -10.26
CA HIS A 390 -13.89 -23.69 -10.01
C HIS A 390 -14.16 -23.68 -8.51
N PHE A 391 -15.43 -23.83 -8.12
CA PHE A 391 -15.82 -23.80 -6.72
C PHE A 391 -16.66 -25.02 -6.36
N ALA A 392 -16.43 -25.54 -5.16
CA ALA A 392 -17.12 -26.69 -4.60
C ALA A 392 -17.70 -26.36 -3.21
N LYS A 393 -18.68 -27.14 -2.76
CA LYS A 393 -19.27 -27.00 -1.43
C LYS A 393 -18.32 -27.49 -0.33
N GLU A 394 -17.59 -28.56 -0.61
CA GLU A 394 -16.66 -29.19 0.31
C GLU A 394 -15.23 -29.05 -0.19
N ARG A 395 -14.31 -29.11 0.75
CA ARG A 395 -12.89 -28.98 0.48
C ARG A 395 -12.35 -30.29 -0.06
N GLU A 396 -11.62 -30.24 -1.16
CA GLU A 396 -10.84 -31.41 -1.60
C GLU A 396 -9.80 -31.79 -0.54
N ASP A 397 -9.44 -33.08 -0.46
CA ASP A 397 -8.34 -33.60 0.37
C ASP A 397 -6.96 -33.24 -0.24
N ARG A 398 -6.81 -31.95 -0.59
CA ARG A 398 -5.61 -31.34 -1.11
C ARG A 398 -5.13 -30.27 -0.15
N VAL A 399 -3.83 -30.30 0.14
CA VAL A 399 -3.16 -29.27 0.93
C VAL A 399 -3.18 -27.94 0.17
N MET A 400 -3.62 -26.88 0.83
CA MET A 400 -3.70 -25.53 0.27
C MET A 400 -3.07 -24.54 1.23
N LEU A 401 -2.43 -23.51 0.70
CA LEU A 401 -1.97 -22.38 1.49
C LEU A 401 -3.19 -21.60 2.02
N LYS A 402 -3.33 -21.52 3.34
CA LYS A 402 -4.30 -20.63 3.98
C LYS A 402 -3.79 -19.20 3.95
N SER A 403 -2.57 -19.00 4.43
CA SER A 403 -1.94 -17.69 4.46
C SER A 403 -0.43 -17.77 4.57
N ALA A 404 0.25 -16.68 4.18
CA ALA A 404 1.65 -16.44 4.49
C ALA A 404 1.87 -14.93 4.68
N ASN A 405 2.70 -14.54 5.66
CA ASN A 405 3.10 -13.13 5.87
C ASN A 405 4.20 -12.66 4.92
N GLY A 406 4.21 -13.18 3.69
CA GLY A 406 5.19 -12.90 2.65
C GLY A 406 4.64 -13.16 1.25
N ILE A 407 5.38 -12.74 0.23
CA ILE A 407 5.02 -12.85 -1.19
C ILE A 407 5.33 -14.26 -1.69
N VAL A 408 4.31 -14.97 -2.20
CA VAL A 408 4.48 -16.32 -2.75
C VAL A 408 4.99 -16.25 -4.20
N ASN A 409 6.31 -16.36 -4.37
CA ASN A 409 6.96 -16.36 -5.68
C ASN A 409 6.81 -17.72 -6.40
N LYS A 410 6.86 -18.81 -5.63
CA LYS A 410 6.71 -20.18 -6.15
C LYS A 410 5.81 -20.99 -5.22
N TRP A 411 4.89 -21.73 -5.85
CA TRP A 411 4.08 -22.77 -5.20
C TRP A 411 3.74 -23.82 -6.26
N VAL A 412 4.38 -24.98 -6.17
CA VAL A 412 4.22 -26.07 -7.15
C VAL A 412 3.94 -27.35 -6.38
N GLN A 413 2.75 -27.92 -6.60
CA GLN A 413 2.29 -29.12 -5.93
C GLN A 413 2.22 -30.30 -6.89
N ASN A 414 2.97 -31.36 -6.58
CA ASN A 414 3.02 -32.62 -7.31
C ASN A 414 2.66 -33.76 -6.33
N GLY A 415 1.39 -34.18 -6.33
CA GLY A 415 0.88 -35.15 -5.36
C GLY A 415 1.01 -34.65 -3.92
N ASN A 416 1.69 -35.42 -3.07
CA ASN A 416 1.95 -35.07 -1.67
C ASN A 416 3.09 -34.07 -1.46
N ARG A 417 3.82 -33.68 -2.52
CA ARG A 417 4.99 -32.82 -2.43
C ARG A 417 4.69 -31.41 -2.93
N ILE A 418 4.98 -30.38 -2.12
CA ILE A 418 4.82 -28.97 -2.46
C ILE A 418 6.16 -28.27 -2.38
N GLU A 419 6.65 -27.72 -3.49
CA GLU A 419 7.80 -26.82 -3.50
C GLU A 419 7.33 -25.37 -3.39
N PHE A 420 7.96 -24.60 -2.51
CA PHE A 420 7.66 -23.17 -2.36
C PHE A 420 8.91 -22.29 -2.34
N ASN A 421 8.71 -21.03 -2.71
CA ASN A 421 9.60 -19.90 -2.43
C ASN A 421 8.73 -18.72 -2.00
N ILE A 422 8.99 -18.19 -0.81
CA ILE A 422 8.26 -17.06 -0.23
C ILE A 422 9.26 -15.99 0.16
N GLN A 423 9.07 -14.77 -0.36
CA GLN A 423 9.81 -13.59 0.06
C GLN A 423 9.10 -12.94 1.24
N SER A 424 9.69 -13.01 2.43
CA SER A 424 9.15 -12.40 3.65
C SER A 424 10.06 -11.28 4.13
N TYR A 425 9.49 -10.17 4.60
CA TYR A 425 10.26 -9.07 5.19
C TYR A 425 10.30 -9.09 6.72
N ILE A 426 9.52 -9.99 7.31
CA ILE A 426 9.50 -10.32 8.74
C ILE A 426 9.72 -11.84 8.90
N PRO A 427 9.96 -12.36 10.12
CA PRO A 427 10.04 -13.81 10.34
C PRO A 427 8.86 -14.54 9.69
N LEU A 428 9.14 -15.49 8.79
CA LEU A 428 8.10 -16.12 7.97
C LEU A 428 7.21 -17.02 8.82
N LYS A 429 5.89 -16.80 8.70
CA LYS A 429 4.80 -17.65 9.17
C LYS A 429 3.95 -18.02 7.96
N LEU A 430 3.75 -19.33 7.74
CA LEU A 430 2.78 -19.84 6.78
C LEU A 430 1.79 -20.79 7.45
N GLU A 431 0.54 -20.73 7.00
CA GLU A 431 -0.56 -21.55 7.48
C GLU A 431 -1.10 -22.37 6.32
N LEU A 432 -1.30 -23.67 6.55
CA LEU A 432 -1.82 -24.60 5.57
C LEU A 432 -3.18 -25.10 6.00
N TRP A 433 -4.15 -24.99 5.11
CA TRP A 433 -5.30 -25.84 5.17
C TRP A 433 -4.82 -27.29 4.93
N THR A 434 -4.98 -28.22 5.87
CA THR A 434 -4.64 -29.65 5.67
C THR A 434 -5.19 -30.56 6.77
N LYS A 435 -5.57 -31.79 6.41
CA LYS A 435 -5.79 -32.90 7.37
C LYS A 435 -4.57 -33.83 7.48
N ASN A 436 -3.68 -33.75 6.50
CA ASN A 436 -2.50 -34.60 6.34
C ASN A 436 -1.36 -34.10 7.23
N LYS A 437 -0.49 -35.03 7.64
CA LYS A 437 0.74 -34.67 8.35
C LYS A 437 1.78 -34.25 7.32
N CYS A 438 2.15 -32.97 7.36
CA CYS A 438 3.15 -32.40 6.46
C CYS A 438 4.52 -32.27 7.16
N GLN A 439 5.56 -32.82 6.55
CA GLN A 439 6.95 -32.62 6.95
C GLN A 439 7.56 -31.47 6.14
N MET A 440 8.18 -30.51 6.83
CA MET A 440 8.92 -29.40 6.22
C MET A 440 10.38 -29.81 5.98
N VAL A 441 10.87 -29.62 4.76
CA VAL A 441 12.28 -29.78 4.38
C VAL A 441 12.78 -28.46 3.81
N SER A 442 13.64 -27.76 4.55
CA SER A 442 14.20 -26.45 4.17
C SER A 442 15.61 -26.31 4.76
N SER A 443 16.40 -25.39 4.23
CA SER A 443 17.64 -24.94 4.87
C SER A 443 17.38 -24.14 6.15
N SER A 444 16.23 -23.45 6.21
CA SER A 444 15.80 -22.69 7.37
C SER A 444 15.15 -23.62 8.40
N GLU A 445 15.36 -23.33 9.68
CA GLU A 445 14.71 -24.07 10.76
C GLU A 445 13.25 -23.62 10.93
N PHE A 446 12.33 -24.58 10.98
CA PHE A 446 10.90 -24.33 11.17
C PHE A 446 10.36 -25.00 12.44
N GLU A 447 9.67 -24.22 13.25
CA GLU A 447 8.76 -24.71 14.27
C GLU A 447 7.40 -25.01 13.62
N SER A 448 6.74 -26.09 14.02
CA SER A 448 5.42 -26.45 13.50
C SER A 448 4.43 -26.78 14.60
N ARG A 449 3.17 -26.41 14.39
CA ARG A 449 2.04 -26.75 15.26
C ARG A 449 0.76 -26.93 14.45
N VAL A 450 -0.23 -27.59 15.03
CA VAL A 450 -1.54 -27.78 14.39
C VAL A 450 -2.61 -27.16 15.28
N ASP A 451 -3.49 -26.37 14.67
CA ASP A 451 -4.64 -25.75 15.32
C ASP A 451 -5.87 -25.89 14.40
N ASN A 452 -6.93 -26.53 14.87
CA ASN A 452 -8.22 -26.64 14.15
C ASN A 452 -8.11 -26.99 12.64
N GLN A 453 -7.36 -28.05 12.29
CA GLN A 453 -7.10 -28.49 10.90
C GLN A 453 -6.29 -27.50 10.04
N VAL A 454 -5.56 -26.59 10.70
CA VAL A 454 -4.56 -25.72 10.11
C VAL A 454 -3.19 -26.11 10.64
N SER A 455 -2.27 -26.46 9.74
CA SER A 455 -0.86 -26.64 10.09
C SER A 455 -0.13 -25.32 9.94
N ILE A 456 0.54 -24.87 11.00
CA ILE A 456 1.27 -23.61 11.06
C ILE A 456 2.76 -23.93 11.08
N TYR A 457 3.52 -23.29 10.20
CA TYR A 457 4.98 -23.37 10.16
C TYR A 457 5.55 -21.97 10.32
N GLN A 458 6.51 -21.82 11.23
CA GLN A 458 7.14 -20.54 11.51
C GLN A 458 8.66 -20.70 11.58
N THR A 459 9.38 -19.77 10.99
CA THR A 459 10.84 -19.64 11.12
C THR A 459 11.19 -18.27 11.67
N LYS A 460 12.35 -18.15 12.31
CA LYS A 460 12.90 -16.86 12.77
C LYS A 460 13.57 -16.09 11.63
N GLU A 461 13.77 -16.73 10.49
CA GLU A 461 14.38 -16.13 9.31
C GLU A 461 13.39 -15.29 8.51
N LYS A 462 13.93 -14.26 7.85
CA LYS A 462 13.26 -13.43 6.84
C LYS A 462 14.10 -13.43 5.55
N GLY A 463 13.55 -12.97 4.45
CA GLY A 463 14.15 -13.01 3.13
C GLY A 463 13.46 -13.99 2.20
N SER A 464 14.19 -14.46 1.18
CA SER A 464 13.69 -15.44 0.21
C SER A 464 13.87 -16.85 0.76
N ILE A 465 12.80 -17.42 1.30
CA ILE A 465 12.82 -18.70 1.99
C ILE A 465 12.22 -19.76 1.08
N SER A 466 12.96 -20.85 0.87
CA SER A 466 12.54 -21.96 0.00
C SER A 466 12.46 -23.25 0.79
N GLY A 467 11.55 -24.13 0.39
CA GLY A 467 11.41 -25.42 1.03
C GLY A 467 10.49 -26.36 0.27
N VAL A 468 10.36 -27.56 0.82
CA VAL A 468 9.50 -28.63 0.34
C VAL A 468 8.64 -29.12 1.49
N LEU A 469 7.33 -29.13 1.32
CA LEU A 469 6.39 -29.80 2.22
C LEU A 469 6.07 -31.18 1.63
N ILE A 470 6.14 -32.23 2.46
CA ILE A 470 5.77 -33.61 2.09
C ILE A 470 4.61 -34.04 3.00
N CYS A 471 3.42 -34.20 2.44
CA CYS A 471 2.14 -34.32 3.18
C CYS A 471 1.47 -35.67 3.00
N ASN A 472 1.53 -36.53 4.02
CA ASN A 472 0.97 -37.89 3.99
C ASN A 472 -0.34 -38.04 4.76
#